data_AF-A0A952TT79-F1
#
_entry.id   AF-A0A952TT79-F1
#
_cell.length_a   1.000
_cell.length_b   1.000
_cell.length_c   1.000
_cell.angle_alpha   90.00
_cell.angle_beta   90.00
_cell.angle_gamma   90.00
#
_symmetry.space_group_name_H-M   'P 1'
#
loop_
_entity.id
_entity.type
_entity.pdbx_description
1 polymer ?
#
loop_
_entity_poly.entity_id
_entity_poly.type
_entity_poly.pdbx_seq_one_letter_code
_entity_poly.pdbx_strand_id
1 'polypeptide(L)'
;MKLLLCLAGIFLSQAAFAAEGHGDGIPGKLIFWQIFNLTILFSALTYFLRQPIKDYFAQRRTTFLSAAEKSQAARQEAEAKFRELKEKIENLDRTRTESLARAEAEAADLKKQMILSANEIATRIRKEAETTSQVEIMRARRELHEQFAQDAVTAARTALSSDISAQDQAKLQGDFVKNIEGVRP
;
A
#
# COMPACT_ATOMS: atom_id res chain seq x y z
N MET A 1 9.78 40.43 -49.19
CA MET A 1 8.52 41.10 -49.61
C MET A 1 8.70 42.61 -49.77
N LYS A 2 9.23 43.33 -48.77
CA LYS A 2 9.45 44.80 -48.83
C LYS A 2 10.35 45.25 -49.99
N LEU A 3 11.48 44.58 -50.25
CA LEU A 3 12.36 44.92 -51.38
C LEU A 3 11.69 44.75 -52.76
N LEU A 4 10.88 43.70 -52.94
CA LEU A 4 10.22 43.40 -54.22
C LEU A 4 9.06 44.37 -54.51
N LEU A 5 8.36 44.81 -53.46
CA LEU A 5 7.36 45.88 -53.52
C LEU A 5 8.00 47.23 -53.87
N CYS A 6 9.17 47.54 -53.31
CA CYS A 6 9.94 48.73 -53.66
C CYS A 6 10.48 48.66 -55.11
N LEU A 7 11.01 47.51 -55.54
CA LEU A 7 11.52 47.33 -56.89
C LEU A 7 10.39 47.41 -57.92
N ALA A 8 9.25 46.77 -57.66
CA ALA A 8 8.05 46.89 -58.50
C ALA A 8 7.51 48.33 -58.56
N GLY A 9 7.50 49.07 -57.45
CA GLY A 9 7.13 50.48 -57.42
C GLY A 9 8.06 51.39 -58.22
N ILE A 10 9.38 51.13 -58.18
CA ILE A 10 10.39 51.84 -58.98
C ILE A 10 10.20 51.55 -60.48
N PHE A 11 9.92 50.29 -60.85
CA PHE A 11 9.65 49.90 -62.24
C PHE A 11 8.31 50.45 -62.78
N LEU A 12 7.26 50.54 -61.95
CA LEU A 12 5.97 51.14 -62.32
C LEU A 12 6.09 52.65 -62.59
N SER A 13 6.92 53.35 -61.82
CA SER A 13 7.19 54.78 -62.00
C SER A 13 7.86 55.09 -63.34
N GLN A 14 8.79 54.24 -63.79
CA GLN A 14 9.44 54.39 -65.10
C GLN A 14 8.48 54.15 -66.28
N ALA A 15 7.46 53.30 -66.11
CA ALA A 15 6.43 53.09 -67.12
C ALA A 15 5.49 54.31 -67.27
N ALA A 16 5.21 55.03 -66.17
CA ALA A 16 4.41 56.26 -66.18
C ALA A 16 5.13 57.43 -66.87
N PHE A 17 6.47 57.52 -66.74
CA PHE A 17 7.28 58.58 -67.36
C PHE A 17 7.56 58.36 -68.86
N ALA A 18 7.33 57.15 -69.37
CA ALA A 18 7.55 56.80 -70.80
C ALA A 18 6.27 56.95 -71.67
N ALA A 19 5.17 57.41 -71.08
CA ALA A 19 3.87 57.55 -71.76
C ALA A 19 3.61 58.94 -72.35
N GLU A 20 4.50 59.93 -72.15
CA GLU A 20 4.41 61.26 -72.77
C GLU A 20 5.33 61.36 -74.00
N GLY A 21 4.81 60.91 -75.14
CA GLY A 21 5.44 61.07 -76.45
C GLY A 21 4.37 61.19 -77.54
N HIS A 22 4.04 62.42 -77.91
CA HIS A 22 3.23 62.75 -79.09
C HIS A 22 3.94 62.27 -80.37
N GLY A 23 3.27 61.45 -81.18
CA GLY A 23 3.73 61.11 -82.53
C GLY A 23 3.04 59.88 -83.09
N ASP A 24 2.33 60.08 -84.20
CA ASP A 24 1.60 59.11 -84.99
C ASP A 24 2.45 57.89 -85.40
N GLY A 25 1.92 56.67 -85.22
CA GLY A 25 2.56 55.40 -85.57
C GLY A 25 3.13 54.63 -84.37
N ILE A 26 2.79 53.34 -84.25
CA ILE A 26 3.24 52.45 -83.17
C ILE A 26 4.78 52.43 -83.11
N PRO A 27 5.43 53.03 -82.09
CA PRO A 27 6.88 53.04 -82.02
C PRO A 27 7.35 51.68 -81.49
N GLY A 28 7.76 50.78 -82.38
CA GLY A 28 8.26 49.45 -82.03
C GLY A 28 9.38 49.45 -80.97
N LYS A 29 10.10 50.56 -80.83
CA LYS A 29 11.13 50.77 -79.80
C LYS A 29 10.56 50.91 -78.37
N LEU A 30 9.39 51.56 -78.19
CA LEU A 30 8.74 51.64 -76.87
C LEU A 30 8.19 50.28 -76.44
N ILE A 31 7.57 49.55 -77.37
CA ILE A 31 7.06 48.20 -77.12
C ILE A 31 8.21 47.24 -76.77
N PHE A 32 9.33 47.30 -77.50
CA PHE A 32 10.51 46.50 -77.18
C PHE A 32 11.05 46.77 -75.76
N TRP A 33 11.14 48.04 -75.37
CA TRP A 33 11.59 48.42 -74.02
C TRP A 33 10.61 47.96 -72.93
N GLN A 34 9.30 48.05 -73.17
CA GLN A 34 8.28 47.55 -72.26
C GLN A 34 8.34 46.01 -72.11
N ILE A 35 8.49 45.28 -73.21
CA ILE A 35 8.63 43.81 -73.20
C ILE A 35 9.92 43.40 -72.49
N PHE A 36 11.02 44.11 -72.72
CA PHE A 36 12.29 43.87 -72.04
C PHE A 36 12.17 44.09 -70.52
N ASN A 37 11.55 45.20 -70.09
CA ASN A 37 11.28 45.48 -68.68
C ASN A 37 10.36 44.43 -68.05
N LEU A 38 9.30 44.01 -68.75
CA LEU A 38 8.41 42.94 -68.28
C LEU A 38 9.15 41.60 -68.14
N THR A 39 10.06 41.29 -69.07
CA THR A 39 10.88 40.08 -69.04
C THR A 39 11.85 40.08 -67.86
N ILE A 40 12.49 41.21 -67.58
CA ILE A 40 13.35 41.39 -66.40
C ILE A 40 12.53 41.25 -65.11
N LEU A 41 11.37 41.91 -65.03
CA LEU A 41 10.49 41.79 -63.87
C LEU A 41 10.01 40.35 -63.65
N PHE A 42 9.61 39.65 -64.72
CA PHE A 42 9.13 38.27 -64.66
C PHE A 42 10.24 37.29 -64.27
N SER A 43 11.45 37.46 -64.78
CA SER A 43 12.61 36.64 -64.40
C SER A 43 13.03 36.85 -62.94
N ALA A 44 13.07 38.10 -62.48
CA ALA A 44 13.35 38.42 -61.07
C ALA A 44 12.24 37.90 -60.14
N LEU A 45 10.97 38.06 -60.53
CA LEU A 45 9.83 37.58 -59.76
C LEU A 45 9.85 36.05 -59.65
N THR A 46 10.01 35.33 -60.76
CA THR A 46 10.04 33.86 -60.73
C THR A 46 11.23 33.32 -59.96
N TYR A 47 12.42 33.93 -60.06
CA TYR A 47 13.58 33.55 -59.26
C TYR A 47 13.31 33.73 -57.76
N PHE A 48 12.74 34.87 -57.36
CA PHE A 48 12.52 35.19 -55.95
C PHE A 48 11.30 34.48 -55.32
N LEU A 49 10.23 34.21 -56.09
CA LEU A 49 9.03 33.53 -55.58
C LEU A 49 9.13 32.01 -55.55
N ARG A 50 10.01 31.41 -56.37
CA ARG A 50 10.14 29.94 -56.45
C ARG A 50 10.50 29.30 -55.11
N GLN A 51 11.32 29.95 -54.30
CA GLN A 51 11.75 29.44 -53.00
C GLN A 51 10.66 29.59 -51.92
N PRO A 52 10.13 30.80 -51.61
CA PRO A 52 9.13 30.98 -50.55
C PRO A 52 7.81 30.26 -50.83
N ILE A 53 7.41 30.11 -52.10
CA ILE A 53 6.20 29.35 -52.44
C ILE A 53 6.39 27.86 -52.13
N LYS A 54 7.53 27.28 -52.52
CA LYS A 54 7.84 25.88 -52.21
C LYS A 54 7.94 25.65 -50.70
N ASP A 55 8.61 26.56 -49.98
CA ASP A 55 8.79 26.46 -48.54
C ASP A 55 7.44 26.56 -47.80
N TYR A 56 6.54 27.45 -48.24
CA TYR A 56 5.20 27.60 -47.65
C TYR A 56 4.35 26.33 -47.81
N PHE A 57 4.31 25.75 -49.02
CA PHE A 57 3.56 24.51 -49.25
C PHE A 57 4.21 23.30 -48.56
N ALA A 58 5.54 23.23 -48.52
CA ALA A 58 6.27 22.20 -47.78
C ALA A 58 5.99 22.29 -46.27
N GLN A 59 6.08 23.49 -45.69
CA GLN A 59 5.78 23.74 -44.28
C GLN A 59 4.33 23.43 -43.92
N ARG A 60 3.38 23.76 -44.80
CA ARG A 60 1.97 23.44 -44.59
C ARG A 60 1.75 21.93 -44.61
N ARG A 61 2.37 21.22 -45.56
CA ARG A 61 2.32 19.75 -45.63
C ARG A 61 2.93 19.09 -44.39
N THR A 62 4.10 19.55 -43.94
CA THR A 62 4.73 18.99 -42.73
C THR A 62 3.92 19.28 -41.47
N THR A 63 3.28 20.46 -41.39
CA THR A 63 2.38 20.79 -40.26
C THR A 63 1.18 19.85 -40.22
N PHE A 64 0.55 19.57 -41.36
CA PHE A 64 -0.57 18.64 -41.42
C PHE A 64 -0.16 17.20 -41.11
N LEU A 65 0.96 16.73 -41.68
CA LEU A 65 1.48 15.39 -41.41
C LEU A 65 1.85 15.22 -39.93
N SER A 66 2.58 16.18 -39.36
CA SER A 66 2.95 16.14 -37.93
C SER A 66 1.73 16.24 -37.01
N ALA A 67 0.68 16.99 -37.37
CA ALA A 67 -0.56 17.03 -36.61
C ALA A 67 -1.30 15.69 -36.66
N ALA A 68 -1.35 15.04 -37.83
CA ALA A 68 -1.94 13.72 -38.00
C ALA A 68 -1.16 12.65 -37.22
N GLU A 69 0.17 12.64 -37.32
CA GLU A 69 1.05 11.73 -36.56
C GLU A 69 0.89 11.94 -35.04
N LYS A 70 0.86 13.18 -34.57
CA LYS A 70 0.61 13.47 -33.14
C LYS A 70 -0.74 12.97 -32.67
N SER A 71 -1.80 13.14 -33.48
CA SER A 71 -3.13 12.65 -33.15
C SER A 71 -3.17 11.12 -33.11
N GLN A 72 -2.52 10.46 -34.07
CA GLN A 72 -2.42 9.01 -34.10
C GLN A 72 -1.61 8.47 -32.91
N ALA A 73 -0.47 9.09 -32.59
CA ALA A 73 0.35 8.74 -31.45
C ALA A 73 -0.41 8.91 -30.12
N ALA A 74 -1.10 10.05 -29.95
CA ALA A 74 -1.92 10.31 -28.77
C ALA A 74 -3.04 9.28 -28.61
N ARG A 75 -3.69 8.88 -29.72
CA ARG A 75 -4.70 7.83 -29.71
C ARG A 75 -4.12 6.47 -29.34
N GLN A 76 -2.99 6.09 -29.92
CA GLN A 76 -2.32 4.82 -29.60
C GLN A 76 -1.87 4.78 -28.14
N GLU A 77 -1.35 5.88 -27.61
CA GLU A 77 -0.96 6.00 -26.21
C GLU A 77 -2.18 5.90 -25.27
N ALA A 78 -3.28 6.56 -25.62
CA ALA A 78 -4.54 6.46 -24.87
C ALA A 78 -5.10 5.03 -24.88
N GLU A 79 -5.10 4.37 -26.04
CA GLU A 79 -5.53 2.97 -26.17
C GLU A 79 -4.61 2.01 -25.39
N ALA A 80 -3.29 2.25 -25.39
CA ALA A 80 -2.33 1.48 -24.60
C ALA A 80 -2.56 1.66 -23.10
N LYS A 81 -2.70 2.89 -22.62
CA LYS A 81 -3.03 3.20 -21.22
C LYS A 81 -4.37 2.61 -20.81
N PHE A 82 -5.36 2.64 -21.68
CA PHE A 82 -6.67 2.03 -21.42
C PHE A 82 -6.57 0.51 -21.24
N ARG A 83 -5.82 -0.18 -22.12
CA ARG A 83 -5.57 -1.61 -21.98
C ARG A 83 -4.85 -1.94 -20.68
N GLU A 84 -3.78 -1.21 -20.36
CA GLU A 84 -3.02 -1.38 -19.12
C GLU A 84 -3.90 -1.17 -17.88
N LEU A 85 -4.73 -0.12 -17.86
CA LEU A 85 -5.66 0.14 -16.76
C LEU A 85 -6.72 -0.95 -16.64
N LYS A 86 -7.26 -1.45 -17.77
CA LYS A 86 -8.23 -2.52 -17.77
C LYS A 86 -7.63 -3.81 -17.19
N GLU A 87 -6.43 -4.19 -17.63
CA GLU A 87 -5.69 -5.34 -17.08
C GLU A 87 -5.41 -5.16 -15.58
N LYS A 88 -5.03 -3.95 -15.13
CA LYS A 88 -4.86 -3.66 -13.71
C LYS A 88 -6.15 -3.82 -12.92
N ILE A 89 -7.29 -3.35 -13.44
CA ILE A 89 -8.59 -3.50 -12.78
C ILE A 89 -8.96 -4.99 -12.69
N GLU A 90 -8.85 -5.75 -13.77
CA GLU A 90 -9.14 -7.19 -13.77
C GLU A 90 -8.24 -7.95 -12.78
N ASN A 91 -6.95 -7.62 -12.74
CA ASN A 91 -6.02 -8.19 -11.77
C ASN A 91 -6.35 -7.81 -10.32
N LEU A 92 -6.76 -6.55 -10.08
CA LEU A 92 -7.18 -6.09 -8.76
C LEU A 92 -8.45 -6.79 -8.29
N ASP A 93 -9.43 -6.95 -9.16
CA ASP A 93 -10.68 -7.66 -8.82
C ASP A 93 -10.40 -9.13 -8.51
N ARG A 94 -9.55 -9.80 -9.30
CA ARG A 94 -9.12 -11.17 -9.01
C ARG A 94 -8.40 -11.24 -7.65
N THR A 95 -7.43 -10.36 -7.42
CA THR A 95 -6.67 -10.33 -6.15
C THR A 95 -7.56 -10.02 -4.95
N ARG A 96 -8.57 -9.16 -5.11
CA ARG A 96 -9.55 -8.87 -4.05
C ARG A 96 -10.36 -10.11 -3.69
N THR A 97 -10.89 -10.83 -4.68
CA THR A 97 -11.66 -12.05 -4.42
C THR A 97 -10.81 -13.14 -3.76
N GLU A 98 -9.57 -13.33 -4.24
CA GLU A 98 -8.62 -14.27 -3.64
C GLU A 98 -8.24 -13.87 -2.21
N SER A 99 -8.01 -12.58 -1.97
CA SER A 99 -7.67 -12.04 -0.64
C SER A 99 -8.83 -12.18 0.34
N LEU A 100 -10.07 -11.95 -0.10
CA LEU A 100 -11.26 -12.15 0.74
C LEU A 100 -11.45 -13.62 1.08
N ALA A 101 -11.36 -14.52 0.10
CA ALA A 101 -11.47 -15.96 0.33
C ALA A 101 -10.37 -16.47 1.28
N ARG A 102 -9.13 -15.97 1.14
CA ARG A 102 -8.03 -16.31 2.06
C ARG A 102 -8.30 -15.78 3.47
N ALA A 103 -8.75 -14.54 3.61
CA ALA A 103 -9.06 -13.94 4.91
C ALA A 103 -10.20 -14.68 5.61
N GLU A 104 -11.24 -15.10 4.89
CA GLU A 104 -12.34 -15.91 5.43
C GLU A 104 -11.86 -17.29 5.89
N ALA A 105 -11.03 -17.96 5.08
CA ALA A 105 -10.45 -19.25 5.44
C ALA A 105 -9.53 -19.15 6.68
N GLU A 106 -8.68 -18.12 6.72
CA GLU A 106 -7.78 -17.86 7.85
C GLU A 106 -8.57 -17.51 9.12
N ALA A 107 -9.61 -16.67 9.01
CA ALA A 107 -10.48 -16.35 10.13
C ALA A 107 -11.23 -17.58 10.66
N ALA A 108 -11.68 -18.47 9.77
CA ALA A 108 -12.32 -19.72 10.16
C ALA A 108 -11.35 -20.65 10.91
N ASP A 109 -10.10 -20.78 10.43
CA ASP A 109 -9.08 -21.59 11.10
C ASP A 109 -8.68 -21.00 12.45
N LEU A 110 -8.43 -19.68 12.52
CA LEU A 110 -8.14 -18.98 13.78
C LEU A 110 -9.28 -19.16 14.78
N LYS A 111 -10.53 -19.03 14.35
CA LYS A 111 -11.69 -19.25 15.22
C LYS A 111 -11.71 -20.69 15.76
N LYS A 112 -11.43 -21.68 14.91
CA LYS A 112 -11.35 -23.08 15.32
C LYS A 112 -10.23 -23.29 16.35
N GLN A 113 -9.04 -22.77 16.10
CA GLN A 113 -7.91 -22.85 17.02
C GLN A 113 -8.21 -22.15 18.36
N MET A 114 -8.84 -20.97 18.33
CA MET A 114 -9.26 -20.26 19.54
C MET A 114 -10.25 -21.08 20.37
N ILE A 115 -11.25 -21.70 19.74
CA ILE A 115 -12.22 -22.55 20.45
C ILE A 115 -11.54 -23.79 21.04
N LEU A 116 -10.63 -24.43 20.30
CA LEU A 116 -9.86 -25.57 20.80
C LEU A 116 -9.00 -25.19 22.01
N SER A 117 -8.23 -24.10 21.89
CA SER A 117 -7.41 -23.58 22.99
C SER A 117 -8.25 -23.18 24.21
N ALA A 118 -9.40 -22.52 23.99
CA ALA A 118 -10.31 -22.17 25.08
C ALA A 118 -10.85 -23.42 25.81
N ASN A 119 -11.19 -24.47 25.07
CA ASN A 119 -11.61 -25.74 25.67
C ASN A 119 -10.46 -26.42 26.44
N GLU A 120 -9.25 -26.44 25.89
CA GLU A 120 -8.07 -26.98 26.58
C GLU A 120 -7.79 -26.22 27.88
N ILE A 121 -7.81 -24.89 27.84
CA ILE A 121 -7.65 -24.05 29.04
C ILE A 121 -8.76 -24.34 30.04
N ALA A 122 -10.02 -24.41 29.61
CA ALA A 122 -11.14 -24.71 30.51
C ALA A 122 -10.99 -26.09 31.17
N THR A 123 -10.57 -27.12 30.42
CA THR A 123 -10.31 -28.45 30.99
C THR A 123 -9.14 -28.45 31.96
N ARG A 124 -8.06 -27.71 31.67
CA ARG A 124 -6.92 -27.54 32.58
C ARG A 124 -7.35 -26.86 33.88
N ILE A 125 -8.11 -25.77 33.80
CA ILE A 125 -8.63 -25.05 34.96
C ILE A 125 -9.49 -25.97 35.83
N ARG A 126 -10.38 -26.77 35.23
CA ARG A 126 -11.21 -27.73 35.99
C ARG A 126 -10.34 -28.75 36.72
N LYS A 127 -9.36 -29.35 36.03
CA LYS A 127 -8.46 -30.33 36.63
C LYS A 127 -7.62 -29.73 37.76
N GLU A 128 -7.15 -28.50 37.58
CA GLU A 128 -6.38 -27.77 38.59
C GLU A 128 -7.25 -27.40 39.80
N ALA A 129 -8.51 -26.99 39.58
CA ALA A 129 -9.46 -26.73 40.64
C ALA A 129 -9.82 -28.00 41.43
N GLU A 130 -10.03 -29.13 40.75
CA GLU A 130 -10.26 -30.42 41.40
C GLU A 130 -9.06 -30.86 42.25
N THR A 131 -7.85 -30.73 41.69
CA THR A 131 -6.60 -31.09 42.41
C THR A 131 -6.40 -30.18 43.62
N THR A 132 -6.58 -28.87 43.45
CA THR A 132 -6.47 -27.89 44.53
C THR A 132 -7.52 -28.15 45.61
N SER A 133 -8.77 -28.43 45.23
CA SER A 133 -9.83 -28.76 46.16
C SER A 133 -9.49 -30.00 47.00
N GLN A 134 -8.96 -31.06 46.38
CA GLN A 134 -8.53 -32.25 47.11
C GLN A 134 -7.38 -31.94 48.08
N VAL A 135 -6.41 -31.14 47.68
CA VAL A 135 -5.29 -30.71 48.54
C VAL A 135 -5.81 -29.91 49.74
N GLU A 136 -6.73 -28.96 49.52
CA GLU A 136 -7.32 -28.16 50.60
C GLU A 136 -8.19 -28.99 51.54
N ILE A 137 -8.96 -29.96 51.04
CA ILE A 137 -9.72 -30.90 51.88
C ILE A 137 -8.77 -31.71 52.77
N MET A 138 -7.68 -32.23 52.21
CA MET A 138 -6.68 -32.99 52.96
C MET A 138 -5.98 -32.12 54.00
N ARG A 139 -5.70 -30.86 53.68
CA ARG A 139 -5.13 -29.88 54.61
C ARG A 139 -6.10 -29.58 55.76
N ALA A 140 -7.35 -29.25 55.46
CA ALA A 140 -8.38 -29.00 56.46
C ALA A 140 -8.60 -30.21 57.38
N ARG A 141 -8.60 -31.42 56.83
CA ARG A 141 -8.70 -32.65 57.64
C ARG A 141 -7.50 -32.82 58.57
N ARG A 142 -6.29 -32.54 58.09
CA ARG A 142 -5.07 -32.62 58.91
C ARG A 142 -5.11 -31.61 60.05
N GLU A 143 -5.52 -30.38 59.77
CA GLU A 143 -5.65 -29.32 60.76
C GLU A 143 -6.69 -29.67 61.84
N LEU A 144 -7.86 -30.20 61.45
CA LEU A 144 -8.86 -30.69 62.40
C LEU A 144 -8.32 -31.85 63.25
N HIS A 145 -7.60 -32.80 62.65
CA HIS A 145 -6.98 -33.91 63.40
C HIS A 145 -5.95 -33.41 64.42
N GLU A 146 -5.14 -32.41 64.05
CA GLU A 146 -4.17 -31.80 64.95
C GLU A 146 -4.84 -31.07 66.12
N GLN A 147 -5.91 -30.30 65.84
CA GLN A 147 -6.72 -29.66 66.87
C GLN A 147 -7.35 -30.69 67.82
N PHE A 148 -7.99 -31.73 67.28
CA PHE A 148 -8.55 -32.80 68.11
C PHE A 148 -7.50 -33.52 68.95
N ALA A 149 -6.30 -33.76 68.42
CA ALA A 149 -5.21 -34.37 69.17
C ALA A 149 -4.76 -33.45 70.32
N GLN A 150 -4.62 -32.14 70.09
CA GLN A 150 -4.29 -31.16 71.12
C GLN A 150 -5.39 -31.06 72.19
N ASP A 151 -6.66 -31.05 71.79
CA ASP A 151 -7.80 -31.02 72.70
C ASP A 151 -7.88 -32.30 73.54
N ALA A 152 -7.66 -33.47 72.93
CA ALA A 152 -7.63 -34.76 73.62
C ALA A 152 -6.49 -34.83 74.64
N VAL A 153 -5.29 -34.37 74.28
CA VAL A 153 -4.15 -34.27 75.22
C VAL A 153 -4.45 -33.31 76.36
N THR A 154 -5.10 -32.17 76.07
CA THR A 154 -5.48 -31.18 77.08
C THR A 154 -6.54 -31.76 78.04
N ALA A 155 -7.58 -32.40 77.51
CA ALA A 155 -8.62 -33.06 78.30
C ALA A 155 -8.05 -34.20 79.16
N ALA A 156 -7.16 -35.03 78.59
CA ALA A 156 -6.47 -36.08 79.34
C ALA A 156 -5.58 -35.50 80.44
N ARG A 157 -4.85 -34.41 80.17
CA ARG A 157 -4.04 -33.70 81.18
C ARG A 157 -4.93 -33.17 82.31
N THR A 158 -6.05 -32.54 82.00
CA THR A 158 -7.00 -32.04 82.99
C THR A 158 -7.57 -33.17 83.85
N ALA A 159 -8.07 -34.24 83.23
CA ALA A 159 -8.58 -35.41 83.95
C ALA A 159 -7.52 -36.05 84.87
N LEU A 160 -6.30 -36.27 84.35
CA LEU A 160 -5.20 -36.86 85.12
C LEU A 160 -4.77 -35.94 86.30
N SER A 161 -4.80 -34.62 86.11
CA SER A 161 -4.49 -33.67 87.18
C SER A 161 -5.56 -33.58 88.26
N SER A 162 -6.81 -33.93 87.94
CA SER A 162 -7.94 -33.91 88.89
C SER A 162 -8.12 -35.25 89.64
N ASP A 163 -7.77 -36.38 89.02
CA ASP A 163 -8.02 -37.74 89.56
C ASP A 163 -6.75 -38.49 90.04
N ILE A 164 -5.58 -37.84 90.14
CA ILE A 164 -4.36 -38.50 90.63
C ILE A 164 -4.47 -38.89 92.10
N SER A 165 -4.39 -40.20 92.37
CA SER A 165 -4.32 -40.76 93.72
C SER A 165 -2.87 -41.03 94.15
N ALA A 166 -2.61 -41.08 95.46
CA ALA A 166 -1.28 -41.42 95.99
C ALA A 166 -0.77 -42.80 95.55
N GLN A 167 -1.67 -43.73 95.20
CA GLN A 167 -1.35 -45.08 94.72
C GLN A 167 -0.85 -45.08 93.27
N ASP A 168 -1.37 -44.20 92.42
CA ASP A 168 -0.92 -44.05 91.03
C ASP A 168 0.47 -43.42 90.95
N GLN A 169 0.76 -42.47 91.85
CA GLN A 169 2.08 -41.83 91.92
C GLN A 169 3.19 -42.80 92.35
N ALA A 170 2.89 -43.75 93.26
CA ALA A 170 3.81 -44.81 93.64
C ALA A 170 4.06 -45.82 92.51
N LYS A 171 3.01 -46.18 91.74
CA LYS A 171 3.15 -47.02 90.53
C LYS A 171 4.01 -46.35 89.45
N LEU A 172 3.77 -45.07 89.18
CA LEU A 172 4.54 -44.30 88.20
C LEU A 172 6.03 -44.21 88.57
N GLN A 173 6.36 -44.04 89.86
CA GLN A 173 7.75 -44.09 90.32
C GLN A 173 8.38 -45.47 90.11
N GLY A 174 7.65 -46.55 90.39
CA GLY A 174 8.14 -47.91 90.16
C GLY A 174 8.39 -48.22 88.68
N ASP A 175 7.45 -47.82 87.80
CA ASP A 175 7.58 -48.01 86.35
C ASP A 175 8.69 -47.13 85.73
N PHE A 176 8.95 -45.94 86.29
CA PHE A 176 10.04 -45.08 85.84
C PHE A 176 11.41 -45.71 86.14
N VAL A 177 11.59 -46.23 87.36
CA VAL A 177 12.82 -46.96 87.74
C VAL A 177 13.04 -48.18 86.86
N LYS A 178 11.98 -48.95 86.61
CA LYS A 178 12.03 -50.16 85.78
C LYS A 178 12.35 -49.87 84.30
N ASN A 179 11.84 -48.77 83.74
CA ASN A 179 12.16 -48.38 82.36
C ASN A 179 13.57 -47.80 82.22
N ILE A 180 14.10 -47.11 83.23
CA ILE A 180 15.50 -46.63 83.21
C ILE A 180 16.48 -47.81 83.33
N GLU A 181 16.12 -48.87 84.06
CA GLU A 181 16.90 -50.11 84.10
C GLU A 181 16.86 -50.90 82.79
N GLY A 182 15.78 -50.77 82.00
CA GLY A 182 15.66 -51.38 80.66
C GLY A 182 16.33 -50.60 79.52
N VAL A 183 16.74 -49.34 79.75
CA VAL A 183 17.48 -48.47 78.80
C VAL A 183 18.89 -48.17 79.36
N ARG A 184 19.51 -49.16 80.00
CA ARG A 184 20.98 -49.22 80.12
C ARG A 184 21.47 -50.17 79.01
N PRO A 185 22.48 -49.76 78.21
CA PRO A 185 22.99 -50.58 77.10
C PRO A 185 23.53 -51.93 77.60
#